data_AF-A0A5P8KHT4-F1
#
_entry.id   AF-A0A5P8KHT4-F1
#
_cell.length_a   1.000
_cell.length_b   1.000
_cell.length_c   1.000
_cell.angle_alpha   90.00
_cell.angle_beta   90.00
_cell.angle_gamma   90.00
#
_symmetry.space_group_name_H-M   'P 1'
#
loop_
_entity.id
_entity.type
_entity.pdbx_description
1 polymer ?
#
loop_
_entity_poly.entity_id
_entity_poly.type
_entity_poly.pdbx_seq_one_letter_code
_entity_poly.pdbx_strand_id
1 'polypeptide(L)'
;MALYASDMPTRRRYGSKEQVRAWVVQGVERLGRRELTRRALFFNGQFLLALGGLVPVPAPVQARHDERFPDAYRLTVAGQATATSVLFDGMSKAAMKRNAAAKVDGQCPCEDTGRMFIDIDGDPDLSYEVDCPVHASTPQFVRAGR
;
A
#
# COMPACT_ATOMS: atom_id res chain seq x y z
N MET A 1 4.20 8.57 -2.84
CA MET A 1 5.33 8.13 -3.67
C MET A 1 6.13 9.28 -4.26
N ALA A 2 5.54 10.22 -5.00
CA ALA A 2 6.24 11.44 -5.43
C ALA A 2 6.95 12.15 -4.25
N LEU A 3 6.21 12.42 -3.17
CA LEU A 3 6.76 13.03 -1.96
C LEU A 3 7.85 12.20 -1.27
N TYR A 4 7.84 10.88 -1.44
CA TYR A 4 8.91 10.03 -0.91
C TYR A 4 10.21 10.22 -1.69
N ALA A 5 10.12 10.41 -3.01
CA ALA A 5 11.29 10.56 -3.87
C ALA A 5 11.78 12.00 -4.04
N SER A 6 11.01 13.00 -3.58
CA SER A 6 11.39 14.40 -3.67
C SER A 6 12.40 14.80 -2.60
N ASP A 7 12.69 16.09 -2.46
CA ASP A 7 13.49 16.65 -1.38
C ASP A 7 12.60 17.14 -0.22
N MET A 8 11.35 16.65 -0.11
CA MET A 8 10.48 16.94 1.02
C MET A 8 11.23 16.60 2.34
N PRO A 9 11.29 17.53 3.31
CA PRO A 9 11.96 17.28 4.57
C PRO A 9 11.21 16.21 5.38
N THR A 10 11.95 15.43 6.16
CA THR A 10 11.39 14.41 7.06
C THR A 10 10.88 14.99 8.38
N ARG A 11 10.94 16.31 8.60
CA ARG A 11 10.59 16.96 9.88
C ARG A 11 9.11 17.36 9.94
N ARG A 12 8.58 17.44 11.16
CA ARG A 12 7.17 17.69 11.55
C ARG A 12 6.45 18.89 10.92
N ARG A 13 7.12 19.80 10.21
CA ARG A 13 6.46 20.92 9.52
C ARG A 13 6.23 20.57 8.07
N TYR A 14 4.98 20.29 7.73
CA TYR A 14 4.52 20.27 6.36
C TYR A 14 4.71 21.67 5.76
N GLY A 15 5.31 21.74 4.57
CA GLY A 15 5.44 22.99 3.83
C GLY A 15 4.08 23.58 3.44
N SER A 16 4.08 24.78 2.87
CA SER A 16 2.86 25.36 2.27
C SER A 16 2.31 24.45 1.16
N LYS A 17 1.06 24.66 0.75
CA LYS A 17 0.44 23.89 -0.35
C LYS A 17 1.30 23.95 -1.63
N GLU A 18 1.86 25.12 -1.92
CA GLU A 18 2.73 25.38 -3.06
C GLU A 18 4.04 24.60 -2.94
N GLN A 19 4.64 24.55 -1.74
CA GLN A 19 5.84 23.75 -1.49
C GLN A 19 5.57 22.26 -1.67
N VAL A 20 4.44 21.75 -1.16
CA VAL A 20 4.04 20.35 -1.35
C VAL A 20 3.85 20.02 -2.83
N ARG A 21 3.22 20.91 -3.61
CA ARG A 21 3.07 20.74 -5.06
C ARG A 21 4.40 20.73 -5.78
N ALA A 22 5.32 21.63 -5.42
CA ALA A 22 6.67 21.67 -6.00
C ALA A 22 7.44 20.36 -5.72
N TRP A 23 7.36 19.84 -4.50
CA TRP A 23 7.95 18.54 -4.17
C TRP A 23 7.28 17.39 -4.92
N VAL A 24 5.97 17.43 -5.14
CA VAL A 24 5.29 16.41 -5.95
C VAL A 24 5.85 16.41 -7.38
N VAL A 25 5.96 17.58 -8.01
CA VAL A 25 6.52 17.73 -9.36
C VAL A 25 7.96 17.20 -9.39
N GLN A 26 8.80 17.64 -8.46
CA GLN A 26 10.19 17.18 -8.36
C GLN A 26 10.30 15.64 -8.22
N GLY A 27 9.46 15.04 -7.38
CA GLY A 27 9.44 13.59 -7.21
C GLY A 27 8.97 12.83 -8.47
N VAL A 28 8.02 13.40 -9.23
CA VAL A 28 7.58 12.87 -10.52
C VAL A 28 8.70 12.95 -11.55
N GLU A 29 9.44 14.06 -11.61
CA GLU A 29 10.56 14.25 -12.53
C GLU A 29 11.71 13.28 -12.23
N ARG A 30 12.05 13.10 -10.94
CA ARG A 30 13.17 12.23 -10.52
C ARG A 30 12.91 10.75 -10.79
N LEU A 31 11.70 10.26 -10.54
CA LEU A 31 11.36 8.84 -10.77
C LEU A 31 10.81 8.56 -12.18
N GLY A 32 10.19 9.55 -12.80
CA GLY A 32 9.32 9.35 -13.94
C GLY A 32 7.97 8.74 -13.55
N ARG A 33 6.94 9.03 -14.37
CA ARG A 33 5.54 8.62 -14.13
C ARG A 33 5.38 7.10 -14.01
N ARG A 34 6.06 6.32 -14.87
CA ARG A 34 5.92 4.85 -14.91
C ARG A 34 6.39 4.21 -13.60
N GLU A 35 7.57 4.60 -13.12
CA GLU A 35 8.12 4.05 -11.89
C GLU A 35 7.32 4.52 -10.67
N LEU A 36 6.91 5.80 -10.65
CA LEU A 36 6.04 6.30 -9.58
C LEU A 36 4.73 5.52 -9.47
N THR A 37 4.08 5.24 -10.62
CA THR A 37 2.89 4.39 -10.65
C THR A 37 3.21 2.99 -10.13
N ARG A 38 4.27 2.34 -10.63
CA ARG A 38 4.67 1.00 -10.18
C ARG A 38 4.88 0.94 -8.66
N ARG A 39 5.66 1.87 -8.09
CA ARG A 39 5.90 1.94 -6.64
C ARG A 39 4.63 2.20 -5.84
N ALA A 40 3.71 3.02 -6.37
CA ALA A 40 2.43 3.27 -5.70
C ALA A 40 1.56 2.00 -5.61
N LEU A 41 1.53 1.19 -6.67
CA LEU A 41 0.77 -0.08 -6.67
C LEU A 41 1.33 -1.05 -5.63
N PHE A 42 2.66 -1.19 -5.56
CA PHE A 42 3.32 -2.07 -4.60
C PHE A 42 3.22 -1.60 -3.15
N PHE A 43 3.38 -0.29 -2.93
CA PHE A 43 3.15 0.29 -1.60
C PHE A 43 1.71 0.04 -1.13
N ASN A 44 0.72 0.23 -2.01
CA ASN A 44 -0.68 -0.01 -1.66
C ASN A 44 -0.96 -1.49 -1.40
N GLY A 45 -0.40 -2.40 -2.20
CA GLY A 45 -0.54 -3.84 -1.95
C GLY A 45 0.05 -4.25 -0.60
N GLN A 46 1.23 -3.75 -0.25
CA GLN A 46 1.82 -3.99 1.06
C GLN A 46 0.94 -3.46 2.19
N PHE A 47 0.44 -2.23 2.04
CA PHE A 47 -0.43 -1.60 3.02
C PHE A 47 -1.73 -2.41 3.23
N LEU A 48 -2.34 -2.91 2.16
CA LEU A 48 -3.55 -3.73 2.23
C LEU A 48 -3.29 -5.08 2.89
N LEU A 49 -2.15 -5.73 2.61
CA LEU A 49 -1.75 -6.95 3.31
C LEU A 49 -1.51 -6.68 4.81
N ALA A 50 -0.84 -5.59 5.15
CA ALA A 50 -0.57 -5.21 6.54
C ALA A 50 -1.84 -4.84 7.32
N LEU A 51 -2.76 -4.08 6.72
CA LEU A 51 -4.08 -3.78 7.30
C LEU A 51 -4.93 -5.03 7.47
N GLY A 52 -4.71 -6.04 6.63
CA GLY A 52 -5.38 -7.32 6.72
C GLY A 52 -5.26 -7.95 8.10
N GLY A 53 -4.21 -7.66 8.87
CA GLY A 53 -4.04 -7.95 10.30
C GLY A 53 -4.08 -9.44 10.71
N LEU A 54 -4.49 -10.30 9.79
CA LEU A 54 -4.81 -11.71 9.96
C LEU A 54 -3.81 -12.59 9.18
N VAL A 55 -2.94 -11.99 8.37
CA VAL A 55 -1.91 -12.70 7.58
C VAL A 55 -0.57 -12.02 7.78
N PRO A 56 0.47 -12.72 8.24
CA PRO A 56 1.83 -12.22 8.16
C PRO A 56 2.17 -11.93 6.70
N VAL A 57 2.70 -10.74 6.41
CA VAL A 57 3.26 -10.47 5.08
C VAL A 57 4.40 -11.48 4.84
N PRO A 58 4.41 -12.23 3.71
CA PRO A 58 5.50 -13.15 3.42
C PRO A 58 6.86 -12.44 3.44
N ALA A 59 7.87 -13.07 4.06
CA ALA A 59 9.19 -12.48 4.21
C ALA A 59 9.83 -11.99 2.88
N PRO A 60 9.70 -12.70 1.74
CA PRO A 60 10.23 -12.19 0.46
C PRO A 60 9.53 -10.92 -0.03
N VAL A 61 8.24 -10.76 0.26
CA VAL A 61 7.46 -9.57 -0.10
C VAL A 61 7.87 -8.40 0.79
N GLN A 62 8.03 -8.64 2.10
CA GLN A 62 8.54 -7.63 3.03
C GLN A 62 9.95 -7.16 2.67
N ALA A 63 10.87 -8.09 2.36
CA ALA A 63 12.24 -7.74 1.96
C ALA A 63 12.29 -6.84 0.72
N ARG A 64 11.47 -7.13 -0.31
CA ARG A 64 11.35 -6.30 -1.51
C ARG A 64 10.75 -4.92 -1.21
N HIS A 65 9.79 -4.86 -0.29
CA HIS A 65 9.24 -3.60 0.18
C HIS A 65 10.32 -2.75 0.83
N ASP A 66 11.10 -3.33 1.73
CA ASP A 66 12.16 -2.63 2.47
C ASP A 66 13.29 -2.19 1.53
N GLU A 67 13.68 -2.99 0.55
CA GLU A 67 14.65 -2.61 -0.48
C GLU A 67 14.16 -1.40 -1.30
N ARG A 68 12.86 -1.37 -1.62
CA ARG A 68 12.25 -0.29 -2.39
C ARG A 68 12.05 0.99 -1.57
N PHE A 69 11.83 0.83 -0.26
CA PHE A 69 11.54 1.90 0.68
C PHE A 69 12.44 1.83 1.93
N PRO A 70 13.76 2.03 1.78
CA PRO A 70 14.72 1.81 2.88
C PRO A 70 14.56 2.78 4.05
N ASP A 71 13.90 3.94 3.86
CA ASP A 71 13.61 4.90 4.92
C ASP A 71 12.12 4.86 5.29
N ALA A 72 11.77 3.98 6.23
CA ALA A 72 10.40 3.80 6.71
C ALA A 72 9.82 5.08 7.34
N TYR A 73 10.67 5.92 7.96
CA TYR A 73 10.22 7.19 8.55
C TYR A 73 9.82 8.18 7.45
N ARG A 74 10.64 8.33 6.42
CA ARG A 74 10.32 9.13 5.25
C ARG A 74 9.07 8.63 4.52
N LEU A 75 8.91 7.31 4.43
CA LEU A 75 7.72 6.69 3.86
C LEU A 75 6.46 7.09 4.63
N THR A 76 6.53 7.03 5.96
CA THR A 76 5.45 7.43 6.86
C THR A 76 5.10 8.91 6.69
N VAL A 77 6.08 9.80 6.72
CA VAL A 77 5.87 11.25 6.55
C VAL A 77 5.26 11.56 5.18
N ALA A 78 5.76 10.92 4.11
CA ALA A 78 5.20 11.09 2.76
C ALA A 78 3.75 10.55 2.67
N GLY A 79 3.44 9.46 3.38
CA GLY A 79 2.10 8.93 3.51
C GLY A 79 1.14 9.91 4.19
N GLN A 80 1.53 10.45 5.35
CA GLN A 80 0.74 11.43 6.11
C GLN A 80 0.48 12.70 5.30
N ALA A 81 1.50 13.25 4.64
CA ALA A 81 1.36 14.43 3.80
C ALA A 81 0.40 14.18 2.61
N THR A 82 0.45 12.98 2.02
CA THR A 82 -0.46 12.58 0.93
C THR A 82 -1.90 12.39 1.43
N ALA A 83 -2.10 11.75 2.58
CA ALA A 83 -3.43 11.56 3.16
C ALA A 83 -4.09 12.91 3.48
N THR A 84 -3.31 13.83 4.05
CA THR A 84 -3.75 15.18 4.40
C THR A 84 -4.16 15.97 3.15
N SER A 85 -3.39 15.90 2.06
CA SER A 85 -3.77 16.62 0.83
C SER A 85 -5.06 16.09 0.22
N VAL A 86 -5.25 14.76 0.19
CA VAL A 86 -6.48 14.13 -0.30
C VAL A 86 -7.70 14.51 0.56
N LEU A 87 -7.54 14.61 1.88
CA LEU A 87 -8.62 15.02 2.78
C LEU A 87 -9.14 16.42 2.44
N PHE A 88 -8.25 17.35 2.10
CA PHE A 88 -8.63 18.75 1.82
C PHE A 88 -8.99 19.02 0.36
N ASP A 89 -8.33 18.37 -0.59
CA ASP A 89 -8.50 18.63 -2.03
C ASP A 89 -9.47 17.61 -2.70
N GLY A 90 -9.82 16.54 -1.99
CA GLY A 90 -10.65 15.45 -2.48
C GLY A 90 -9.92 14.51 -3.45
N MET A 91 -10.61 13.43 -3.84
CA MET A 91 -10.14 12.49 -4.86
C MET A 91 -11.18 12.35 -5.96
N SER A 92 -10.77 12.49 -7.23
CA SER A 92 -11.67 12.23 -8.35
C SER A 92 -12.00 10.74 -8.45
N LYS A 93 -13.18 10.40 -8.99
CA LYS A 93 -13.59 8.99 -9.23
C LYS A 93 -12.55 8.23 -10.07
N ALA A 94 -11.97 8.89 -11.07
CA ALA A 94 -10.91 8.31 -11.89
C ALA A 94 -9.63 8.04 -11.09
N ALA A 95 -9.28 8.91 -10.13
CA ALA A 95 -8.16 8.68 -9.23
C ALA A 95 -8.44 7.54 -8.23
N MET A 96 -9.66 7.46 -7.67
CA MET A 96 -10.07 6.34 -6.82
C MET A 96 -9.95 5.00 -7.55
N LYS A 97 -10.47 4.91 -8.77
CA LYS A 97 -10.38 3.67 -9.58
C LYS A 97 -8.94 3.24 -9.85
N ARG A 98 -8.03 4.18 -10.08
CA ARG A 98 -6.60 3.87 -10.25
C ARG A 98 -5.95 3.39 -8.96
N ASN A 99 -6.33 3.96 -7.82
CA ASN A 99 -5.81 3.54 -6.52
C ASN A 99 -6.29 2.13 -6.12
N ALA A 100 -7.43 1.67 -6.63
CA ALA A 100 -7.96 0.33 -6.40
C ALA A 100 -7.14 -0.80 -7.08
N ALA A 101 -6.18 -0.50 -7.95
CA ALA A 101 -5.39 -1.49 -8.69
C ALA A 101 -4.11 -1.93 -7.94
N ALA A 102 -4.20 -2.25 -6.65
CA ALA A 102 -3.04 -2.65 -5.85
C ALA A 102 -2.33 -3.88 -6.42
N LYS A 103 -1.02 -4.02 -6.13
CA LYS A 103 -0.22 -5.18 -6.53
C LYS A 103 0.73 -5.59 -5.40
N VAL A 104 1.04 -6.88 -5.31
CA VAL A 104 2.10 -7.39 -4.44
C VAL A 104 3.42 -7.42 -5.23
N ASP A 105 4.51 -6.98 -4.61
CA ASP A 105 5.86 -7.10 -5.19
C ASP A 105 6.40 -8.51 -4.91
N GLY A 106 6.00 -9.47 -5.74
CA GLY A 106 6.26 -10.89 -5.56
C GLY A 106 4.98 -11.72 -5.60
N GLN A 107 5.05 -12.96 -5.14
CA GLN A 107 3.89 -13.84 -5.06
C GLN A 107 2.93 -13.34 -3.97
N CYS A 108 1.68 -13.10 -4.35
CA CYS A 108 0.63 -12.78 -3.38
C CYS A 108 0.29 -14.04 -2.56
N PRO A 109 0.02 -13.94 -1.25
CA PRO A 109 -0.38 -15.11 -0.43
C PRO A 109 -1.61 -15.85 -0.95
N CYS A 110 -2.50 -15.17 -1.69
CA CYS A 110 -3.66 -15.81 -2.30
C CYS A 110 -3.35 -16.56 -3.60
N GLU A 111 -2.13 -16.47 -4.14
CA GLU A 111 -1.75 -17.07 -5.41
C GLU A 111 -2.72 -16.74 -6.56
N ASP A 112 -3.15 -15.47 -6.63
CA ASP A 112 -4.11 -14.94 -7.61
C ASP A 112 -5.53 -15.56 -7.55
N THR A 113 -5.83 -16.41 -6.57
CA THR A 113 -7.16 -16.99 -6.37
C THR A 113 -8.17 -15.99 -5.79
N GLY A 114 -7.67 -14.90 -5.20
CA GLY A 114 -8.49 -13.90 -4.52
C GLY A 114 -8.92 -14.30 -3.11
N ARG A 115 -8.53 -15.48 -2.61
CA ARG A 115 -8.81 -15.96 -1.26
C ARG A 115 -7.55 -16.45 -0.57
N MET A 116 -7.52 -16.37 0.75
CA MET A 116 -6.40 -16.81 1.58
C MET A 116 -6.94 -17.71 2.68
N PHE A 117 -6.31 -18.86 2.87
CA PHE A 117 -6.57 -19.71 4.02
C PHE A 117 -5.65 -19.30 5.17
N ILE A 118 -6.24 -19.02 6.34
CA ILE A 118 -5.52 -18.66 7.56
C ILE A 118 -5.56 -19.85 8.49
N ASP A 119 -4.41 -20.52 8.60
CA ASP A 119 -4.19 -21.61 9.54
C ASP A 119 -3.79 -21.03 10.91
N ILE A 120 -4.60 -21.29 11.94
CA ILE A 120 -4.34 -20.85 13.31
C ILE A 120 -3.80 -22.03 14.10
N ASP A 121 -2.47 -22.16 14.13
CA ASP A 121 -1.74 -23.19 14.88
C ASP A 121 -2.20 -24.64 14.60
N GLY A 122 -2.73 -24.92 13.41
CA GLY A 122 -3.24 -26.23 13.03
C GLY A 122 -4.61 -26.56 13.63
N ASP A 123 -5.28 -25.61 14.28
CA ASP A 123 -6.62 -25.77 14.83
C ASP A 123 -7.68 -25.53 13.74
N PRO A 124 -8.38 -26.57 13.25
CA PRO A 124 -9.37 -26.42 12.19
C PRO A 124 -10.60 -25.60 12.61
N ASP A 125 -10.92 -25.53 13.91
CA ASP A 125 -12.06 -24.76 14.42
C ASP A 125 -11.76 -23.25 14.51
N LEU A 126 -10.47 -22.90 14.56
CA LEU A 126 -9.99 -21.52 14.59
C LEU A 126 -9.46 -21.02 13.24
N SER A 127 -9.22 -21.92 12.30
CA SER A 127 -8.80 -21.60 10.94
C SER A 127 -9.96 -21.11 10.06
N TYR A 128 -9.70 -20.23 9.11
CA TYR A 128 -10.76 -19.64 8.26
C TYR A 128 -10.24 -19.11 6.92
N GLU A 129 -11.14 -18.93 5.96
CA GLU A 129 -10.83 -18.25 4.70
C GLU A 129 -11.16 -16.76 4.78
N VAL A 130 -10.31 -15.95 4.17
CA VAL A 130 -10.56 -14.52 3.97
C VAL A 130 -10.35 -14.15 2.52
N ASP A 131 -11.14 -13.19 2.07
CA ASP A 131 -10.88 -12.55 0.80
C ASP A 131 -9.53 -11.80 0.83
N CYS A 132 -8.75 -11.98 -0.23
CA CYS A 132 -7.48 -11.29 -0.38
C CYS A 132 -7.74 -9.78 -0.52
N PRO A 133 -7.19 -8.93 0.37
CA PRO A 133 -7.45 -7.49 0.32
C PRO A 133 -6.85 -6.81 -0.93
N VAL A 134 -5.98 -7.51 -1.67
CA VAL A 134 -5.35 -7.02 -2.91
C VAL A 134 -6.13 -7.46 -4.16
N HIS A 135 -6.69 -8.68 -4.17
CA HIS A 135 -7.28 -9.28 -5.39
C HIS A 135 -8.79 -9.53 -5.32
N ALA A 136 -9.42 -9.44 -4.15
CA ALA A 136 -10.88 -9.56 -4.05
C ALA A 136 -11.57 -8.26 -4.48
N SER A 137 -12.68 -8.38 -5.19
CA SER A 137 -13.50 -7.25 -5.64
C SER A 137 -14.26 -6.55 -4.51
N THR A 138 -14.40 -7.19 -3.34
CA THR A 138 -15.00 -6.67 -2.11
C THR A 138 -14.56 -7.55 -0.95
N PRO A 139 -14.03 -7.03 0.17
CA PRO A 139 -13.60 -7.88 1.28
C PRO A 139 -14.80 -8.49 2.01
N GLN A 140 -14.91 -9.82 2.00
CA GLN A 140 -15.84 -10.60 2.82
C GLN A 140 -15.06 -11.61 3.69
N PHE A 141 -15.59 -11.88 4.88
CA PHE A 141 -15.08 -12.93 5.76
C PHE A 141 -15.90 -14.20 5.53
N VAL A 142 -15.24 -15.30 5.20
CA VAL A 142 -15.91 -16.60 5.01
C VAL A 142 -15.38 -17.56 6.06
N ARG A 143 -16.18 -17.80 7.09
CA ARG A 143 -15.81 -18.75 8.15
C ARG A 143 -15.77 -20.16 7.54
N ALA A 144 -14.66 -20.89 7.72
CA ALA A 144 -14.61 -22.30 7.36
C ALA A 144 -15.67 -23.04 8.18
N GLY A 145 -16.57 -23.74 7.49
CA GLY A 145 -17.62 -24.55 8.12
C GLY A 145 -17.07 -25.92 8.53
N ARG A 146 -17.53 -26.38 9.70
CA ARG A 146 -17.31 -27.69 10.35
C ARG A 146 -17.07 -28.88 9.44
#